data_AF-A0A7V9AGY0-F1
#
_entry.id   AF-A0A7V9AGY0-F1
#
_cell.length_a   1.000
_cell.length_b   1.000
_cell.length_c   1.000
_cell.angle_alpha   90.00
_cell.angle_beta   90.00
_cell.angle_gamma   90.00
#
_symmetry.space_group_name_H-M   'P 1'
#
loop_
_entity.id
_entity.type
_entity.pdbx_description
1 polymer ?
#
loop_
_entity_poly.entity_id
_entity_poly.type
_entity_poly.pdbx_seq_one_letter_code
_entity_poly.pdbx_strand_id
1 'polypeptide(L)'
;MNNRFCLAGALLALLFSTAPLRADDEYLVLDRRADEFDRWQERVDYTYGTTVIAKETNVPMFVLEEQRTRSHFGYGGLMIANALALETGKSFDEIIALKSSGYGWGRIARENNVNLGRIVSRLDRVDGEFRQAENKSEVGEVKTKEKVKEAKSRHTSDKPTRGQGQSKVKVKTRGKVKEKHK
;
A
#
# COMPACT_ATOMS: atom_id res chain seq x y z
N MET A 1 -51.83 -34.17 34.70
CA MET A 1 -52.02 -34.61 33.30
C MET A 1 -52.62 -33.47 32.50
N ASN A 2 -51.81 -32.91 31.61
CA ASN A 2 -52.07 -32.31 30.30
C ASN A 2 -53.38 -31.56 29.98
N ASN A 3 -53.16 -30.31 29.57
CA ASN A 3 -53.68 -29.59 28.38
C ASN A 3 -55.18 -29.29 28.26
N ARG A 4 -55.50 -28.01 28.00
CA ARG A 4 -55.68 -27.50 26.62
C ARG A 4 -55.85 -25.96 26.55
N PHE A 5 -55.32 -25.45 25.44
CA PHE A 5 -55.19 -24.07 24.97
C PHE A 5 -56.53 -23.32 24.85
N CYS A 6 -56.50 -21.99 25.07
CA CYS A 6 -57.37 -21.04 24.38
C CYS A 6 -56.54 -19.81 23.95
N LEU A 7 -56.41 -19.67 22.64
CA LEU A 7 -55.86 -18.53 21.91
C LEU A 7 -56.80 -17.32 22.01
N ALA A 8 -56.27 -16.16 22.41
CA ALA A 8 -56.78 -14.82 22.11
C ALA A 8 -55.63 -13.85 22.44
N GLY A 9 -55.23 -12.87 21.64
CA GLY A 9 -55.64 -12.37 20.34
C GLY A 9 -54.55 -11.39 19.92
N ALA A 10 -54.39 -11.22 18.61
CA ALA A 10 -53.38 -10.36 18.01
C ALA A 10 -53.57 -8.88 18.36
N LEU A 11 -52.48 -8.17 18.60
CA LEU A 11 -52.37 -6.76 18.22
C LEU A 11 -50.90 -6.43 17.90
N LEU A 12 -50.59 -6.67 16.63
CA LEU A 12 -49.37 -6.30 15.95
C LEU A 12 -49.36 -4.78 15.77
N ALA A 13 -48.80 -4.05 16.74
CA ALA A 13 -48.43 -2.65 16.53
C ALA A 13 -47.09 -2.60 15.78
N LEU A 14 -47.15 -2.77 14.46
CA LEU A 14 -46.06 -2.38 13.55
C LEU A 14 -45.96 -0.85 13.56
N LEU A 15 -45.24 -0.32 14.55
CA LEU A 15 -44.68 1.01 14.45
C LEU A 15 -43.67 0.97 13.29
N PHE A 16 -44.11 1.44 12.12
CA PHE A 16 -43.20 1.92 11.09
C PHE A 16 -42.43 3.09 11.70
N SER A 17 -41.34 2.75 12.38
CA SER A 17 -40.28 3.70 12.68
C SER A 17 -39.75 4.13 11.32
N THR A 18 -40.21 5.29 10.86
CA THR A 18 -39.54 6.01 9.78
C THR A 18 -38.16 6.37 10.32
N ALA A 19 -37.22 5.44 10.17
CA ALA A 19 -35.82 5.77 10.33
C ALA A 19 -35.57 6.92 9.36
N PRO A 20 -35.04 8.07 9.82
CA PRO A 20 -34.59 9.09 8.89
C PRO A 20 -33.60 8.39 7.95
N LEU A 21 -33.82 8.45 6.63
CA LEU A 21 -32.77 8.08 5.67
C LEU A 21 -31.60 9.01 5.98
N ARG A 22 -30.58 8.42 6.60
CA ARG A 22 -29.60 9.11 7.41
C ARG A 22 -28.60 9.84 6.52
N ALA A 23 -28.04 10.93 7.03
CA ALA A 23 -26.83 11.59 6.55
C ALA A 23 -25.57 10.69 6.63
N ASP A 24 -25.71 9.36 6.57
CA ASP A 24 -24.67 8.38 6.80
C ASP A 24 -23.77 8.17 5.58
N ASP A 25 -24.28 8.40 4.36
CA ASP A 25 -23.53 8.19 3.12
C ASP A 25 -22.30 9.10 2.99
N GLU A 26 -22.34 10.29 3.59
CA GLU A 26 -21.21 11.22 3.59
C GLU A 26 -20.02 10.67 4.42
N TYR A 27 -20.28 9.88 5.45
CA TYR A 27 -19.22 9.34 6.32
C TYR A 27 -18.51 8.12 5.73
N LEU A 28 -19.13 7.46 4.76
CA LEU A 28 -18.58 6.25 4.14
C LEU A 28 -17.46 6.55 3.14
N VAL A 29 -17.22 7.82 2.79
CA VAL A 29 -16.16 8.19 1.85
C VAL A 29 -14.80 7.70 2.31
N LEU A 30 -14.47 7.87 3.59
CA LEU A 30 -13.18 7.41 4.13
C LEU A 30 -13.12 5.88 4.27
N ASP A 31 -14.23 5.22 4.59
CA ASP A 31 -14.29 3.75 4.64
C ASP A 31 -14.06 3.15 3.25
N ARG A 32 -14.78 3.62 2.24
CA ARG A 32 -14.58 3.19 0.85
C ARG A 32 -13.15 3.44 0.37
N ARG A 33 -12.61 4.63 0.66
CA ARG A 33 -11.26 4.98 0.21
C ARG A 33 -10.19 4.17 0.94
N ALA A 34 -10.41 3.80 2.20
CA ALA A 34 -9.55 2.86 2.91
C ALA A 34 -9.49 1.51 2.20
N ASP A 35 -10.66 0.94 1.87
CA ASP A 35 -10.78 -0.36 1.23
C ASP A 35 -10.16 -0.37 -0.18
N GLU A 36 -10.36 0.71 -0.93
CA GLU A 36 -9.71 0.89 -2.24
C GLU A 36 -8.19 0.95 -2.11
N PHE A 37 -7.71 1.68 -1.09
CA PHE A 37 -6.29 1.84 -0.84
C PHE A 37 -5.62 0.55 -0.35
N ASP A 38 -6.33 -0.28 0.41
CA ASP A 38 -5.84 -1.58 0.87
C ASP A 38 -5.42 -2.50 -0.28
N ARG A 39 -6.01 -2.36 -1.48
CA ARG A 39 -5.64 -3.15 -2.67
C ARG A 39 -4.18 -2.96 -3.10
N TRP A 40 -3.55 -1.85 -2.72
CA TRP A 40 -2.14 -1.64 -3.02
C TRP A 40 -1.21 -2.67 -2.37
N GLN A 41 -1.65 -3.35 -1.31
CA GLN A 41 -0.88 -4.41 -0.66
C GLN A 41 -0.56 -5.59 -1.59
N GLU A 42 -1.34 -5.77 -2.66
CA GLU A 42 -1.14 -6.83 -3.65
C GLU A 42 -0.24 -6.41 -4.82
N ARG A 43 -0.05 -5.10 -4.99
CA ARG A 43 0.58 -4.50 -6.18
C ARG A 43 1.96 -3.92 -5.89
N VAL A 44 2.19 -3.54 -4.64
CA VAL A 44 3.37 -2.81 -4.19
C VAL A 44 4.04 -3.59 -3.07
N ASP A 45 5.37 -3.67 -3.14
CA ASP A 45 6.18 -4.31 -2.11
C ASP A 45 5.90 -3.73 -0.72
N TYR A 46 5.90 -4.61 0.28
CA TYR A 46 5.59 -4.26 1.65
C TYR A 46 6.47 -3.15 2.23
N THR A 47 7.78 -3.26 2.00
CA THR A 47 8.78 -2.30 2.49
C THR A 47 8.54 -0.94 1.87
N TYR A 48 8.26 -0.90 0.57
CA TYR A 48 7.97 0.34 -0.12
C TYR A 48 6.67 0.97 0.40
N GLY A 49 5.59 0.18 0.48
CA GLY A 49 4.29 0.64 0.93
C GLY A 49 4.35 1.28 2.32
N THR A 50 4.97 0.59 3.27
CA THR A 50 5.16 1.09 4.64
C THR A 50 6.10 2.29 4.72
N THR A 51 7.12 2.38 3.87
CA THR A 51 8.02 3.56 3.83
C THR A 51 7.26 4.83 3.46
N VAL A 52 6.37 4.77 2.46
CA VAL A 52 5.56 5.94 2.07
C VAL A 52 4.60 6.33 3.18
N ILE A 53 3.94 5.36 3.81
CA ILE A 53 3.05 5.63 4.95
C ILE A 53 3.82 6.23 6.13
N ALA A 54 5.03 5.73 6.43
CA ALA A 54 5.88 6.25 7.50
C ALA A 54 6.22 7.73 7.28
N LYS A 55 6.60 8.09 6.06
CA LYS A 55 6.88 9.48 5.66
C LYS A 55 5.64 10.37 5.82
N GLU A 56 4.47 9.88 5.43
CA GLU A 56 3.22 10.64 5.46
C GLU A 56 2.70 10.88 6.88
N THR A 57 2.80 9.86 7.73
CA THR A 57 2.24 9.85 9.09
C THR A 57 3.25 10.27 10.16
N ASN A 58 4.53 10.35 9.79
CA ASN A 58 5.65 10.54 10.71
C ASN A 58 5.75 9.45 11.79
N VAL A 59 5.31 8.23 11.45
CA VAL A 59 5.38 7.04 12.33
C VAL A 59 6.50 6.12 11.84
N PRO A 60 7.43 5.69 12.71
CA PRO A 60 8.51 4.80 12.30
C PRO A 60 8.01 3.46 11.73
N MET A 61 8.71 2.90 10.74
CA MET A 61 8.29 1.65 10.08
C MET A 61 8.09 0.47 11.04
N PHE A 62 8.94 0.33 12.07
CA PHE A 62 8.80 -0.77 13.05
C PHE A 62 7.50 -0.64 13.87
N VAL A 63 7.04 0.59 14.12
CA VAL A 63 5.76 0.85 14.80
C VAL A 63 4.60 0.53 13.87
N LEU A 64 4.70 0.90 12.59
CA LEU A 64 3.68 0.58 11.57
C LEU A 64 3.53 -0.94 11.38
N GLU A 65 4.62 -1.70 11.39
CA GLU A 65 4.59 -3.17 11.36
C GLU A 65 3.82 -3.75 12.55
N GLU A 66 4.15 -3.29 13.75
CA GLU A 66 3.50 -3.73 14.99
C GLU A 66 2.00 -3.42 14.96
N GLN A 67 1.65 -2.19 14.60
CA GLN A 67 0.27 -1.74 14.47
C GLN A 67 -0.49 -2.56 13.44
N ARG A 68 0.11 -2.83 12.27
CA ARG A 68 -0.50 -3.67 11.23
C ARG A 68 -0.73 -5.09 11.72
N THR A 69 0.27 -5.68 12.35
CA THR A 69 0.17 -7.05 12.89
C THR A 69 -0.92 -7.15 13.95
N ARG A 70 -1.06 -6.13 14.81
CA ARG A 70 -2.07 -6.10 15.89
C ARG A 70 -3.48 -5.78 15.40
N SER A 71 -3.63 -4.90 14.42
CA SER A 71 -4.93 -4.42 13.93
C SER A 71 -5.47 -5.20 12.73
N HIS A 72 -4.60 -5.92 12.02
CA HIS A 72 -4.90 -6.57 10.73
C HIS A 72 -5.37 -5.61 9.63
N PHE A 73 -5.12 -4.31 9.77
CA PHE A 73 -5.45 -3.35 8.73
C PHE A 73 -4.52 -3.46 7.53
N GLY A 74 -5.08 -3.26 6.32
CA GLY A 74 -4.28 -2.96 5.15
C GLY A 74 -3.69 -1.55 5.20
N TYR A 75 -3.08 -1.12 4.11
CA TYR A 75 -2.44 0.19 4.03
C TYR A 75 -3.38 1.37 4.26
N GLY A 76 -4.62 1.30 3.80
CA GLY A 76 -5.63 2.33 3.93
C GLY A 76 -6.06 2.50 5.39
N GLY A 77 -6.41 1.40 6.05
CA GLY A 77 -6.75 1.42 7.48
C GLY A 77 -5.58 1.91 8.33
N LEU A 78 -4.36 1.43 8.06
CA LEU A 78 -3.15 1.85 8.77
C LEU A 78 -2.83 3.33 8.58
N MET A 79 -2.96 3.83 7.34
CA MET A 79 -2.73 5.23 6.99
C MET A 79 -3.76 6.16 7.64
N ILE A 80 -5.06 5.84 7.53
CA ILE A 80 -6.13 6.67 8.10
C ILE A 80 -6.05 6.70 9.63
N ALA A 81 -5.82 5.56 10.29
CA ALA A 81 -5.72 5.51 11.74
C ALA A 81 -4.57 6.37 12.28
N ASN A 82 -3.38 6.29 11.65
CA ASN A 82 -2.25 7.13 12.05
C ASN A 82 -2.42 8.60 11.66
N ALA A 83 -3.07 8.90 10.53
CA ALA A 83 -3.41 10.28 10.18
C ALA A 83 -4.40 10.89 11.18
N LEU A 84 -5.40 10.14 11.63
CA LEU A 84 -6.32 10.58 12.68
C LEU A 84 -5.61 10.74 14.03
N ALA A 85 -4.74 9.81 14.42
CA ALA A 85 -3.93 9.94 15.62
C ALA A 85 -3.10 11.24 15.59
N LEU A 86 -2.45 11.53 14.46
CA LEU A 86 -1.67 12.75 14.26
C LEU A 86 -2.51 14.02 14.36
N GLU A 87 -3.68 14.08 13.70
CA GLU A 87 -4.52 15.29 13.68
C GLU A 87 -5.28 15.51 15.00
N THR A 88 -5.59 14.44 15.73
CA THR A 88 -6.33 14.51 17.01
C THR A 88 -5.43 14.61 18.24
N GLY A 89 -4.16 14.23 18.12
CA GLY A 89 -3.26 14.04 19.26
C GLY A 89 -3.54 12.79 20.09
N LYS A 90 -4.47 11.94 19.66
CA LYS A 90 -4.77 10.65 20.30
C LYS A 90 -3.75 9.60 19.88
N SER A 91 -3.62 8.56 20.71
CA SER A 91 -2.87 7.38 20.35
C SER A 91 -3.56 6.58 19.23
N PHE A 92 -2.79 5.81 18.48
CA PHE A 92 -3.32 4.87 17.51
C PHE A 92 -4.32 3.90 18.15
N ASP A 93 -4.04 3.43 19.37
CA ASP A 93 -4.89 2.46 20.08
C ASP A 93 -6.27 3.06 20.44
N GLU A 94 -6.33 4.35 20.79
CA GLU A 94 -7.60 5.04 21.00
C GLU A 94 -8.42 5.14 19.70
N ILE A 95 -7.76 5.39 18.57
CA ILE A 95 -8.43 5.48 17.27
C ILE A 95 -8.97 4.11 16.83
N ILE A 96 -8.19 3.03 16.97
CA ILE A 96 -8.67 1.69 16.59
C ILE A 96 -9.75 1.18 17.54
N ALA A 97 -9.77 1.61 18.81
CA ALA A 97 -10.83 1.27 19.74
C ALA A 97 -12.18 1.86 19.27
N LEU A 98 -12.19 3.10 18.77
CA LEU A 98 -13.39 3.70 18.16
C LEU A 98 -13.82 2.93 16.91
N LYS A 99 -12.88 2.57 16.03
CA LYS A 99 -13.16 1.76 14.83
C LYS A 99 -13.76 0.40 15.20
N SER A 100 -13.18 -0.27 16.19
CA SER A 100 -13.63 -1.57 16.70
C SER A 100 -14.99 -1.50 17.40
N SER A 101 -15.37 -0.32 17.89
CA SER A 101 -16.69 -0.03 18.46
C SER A 101 -17.78 0.18 17.40
N GLY A 102 -17.46 -0.02 16.12
CA GLY A 102 -18.40 0.08 14.98
C GLY A 102 -18.47 1.45 14.33
N TYR A 103 -17.59 2.39 14.71
CA TYR A 103 -17.57 3.71 14.07
C TYR A 103 -16.83 3.64 12.73
N GLY A 104 -17.44 4.17 11.67
CA GLY A 104 -16.77 4.39 10.38
C GLY A 104 -15.69 5.47 10.49
N TRP A 105 -14.71 5.45 9.59
CA TRP A 105 -13.60 6.42 9.60
C TRP A 105 -14.07 7.86 9.51
N GLY A 106 -15.08 8.12 8.67
CA GLY A 106 -15.65 9.47 8.53
C GLY A 106 -16.31 9.97 9.81
N ARG A 107 -16.95 9.06 10.55
CA ARG A 107 -17.57 9.39 11.84
C ARG A 107 -16.52 9.68 12.90
N ILE A 108 -15.46 8.86 12.98
CA ILE A 108 -14.34 9.09 13.91
C ILE A 108 -13.71 10.46 13.65
N ALA A 109 -13.43 10.80 12.38
CA ALA A 109 -12.89 12.10 12.02
C ALA A 109 -13.80 13.25 12.48
N ARG A 110 -15.10 13.18 12.17
CA ARG A 110 -16.07 14.21 12.56
C ARG A 110 -16.14 14.39 14.08
N GLU A 111 -16.31 13.31 14.83
CA GLU A 111 -16.47 13.38 16.29
C GLU A 111 -15.21 13.89 17.00
N ASN A 112 -14.05 13.76 16.36
CA ASN A 112 -12.80 14.34 16.85
C ASN A 112 -12.46 15.69 16.16
N ASN A 113 -13.42 16.34 15.50
CA ASN A 113 -13.28 17.63 14.82
C ASN A 113 -12.15 17.68 13.77
N VAL A 114 -11.86 16.56 13.12
CA VAL A 114 -10.88 16.45 12.04
C VAL A 114 -11.55 16.72 10.70
N ASN A 115 -10.90 17.55 9.88
CA ASN A 115 -11.35 17.82 8.52
C ASN A 115 -11.14 16.58 7.63
N LEU A 116 -12.25 15.99 7.14
CA LEU A 116 -12.24 14.83 6.25
C LEU A 116 -11.40 15.05 4.98
N GLY A 117 -11.52 16.22 4.35
CA GLY A 117 -10.79 16.57 3.13
C GLY A 117 -9.27 16.56 3.31
N ARG A 118 -8.78 16.86 4.51
CA ARG A 118 -7.36 16.73 4.84
C ARG A 118 -6.91 15.27 4.85
N ILE A 119 -7.68 14.39 5.47
CA ILE A 119 -7.37 12.95 5.49
C ILE A 119 -7.41 12.38 4.07
N VAL A 120 -8.43 12.73 3.28
CA VAL A 120 -8.54 12.35 1.86
C VAL A 120 -7.33 12.83 1.06
N SER A 121 -6.93 14.09 1.23
CA SER A 121 -5.77 14.67 0.52
C SER A 121 -4.46 13.95 0.84
N ARG A 122 -4.26 13.55 2.10
CA ARG A 122 -3.10 12.73 2.50
C ARG A 122 -3.14 11.37 1.83
N LEU A 123 -4.30 10.71 1.81
CA LEU A 123 -4.48 9.41 1.17
C LEU A 123 -4.21 9.49 -0.35
N ASP A 124 -4.70 10.53 -1.02
CA ASP A 124 -4.49 10.77 -2.45
C ASP A 124 -3.01 11.02 -2.79
N ARG A 125 -2.27 11.67 -1.89
CA ARG A 125 -0.82 11.83 -2.06
C ARG A 125 -0.10 10.49 -2.02
N VAL A 126 -0.42 9.63 -1.04
CA VAL A 126 0.17 8.30 -0.95
C VAL A 126 -0.26 7.43 -2.14
N ASP A 127 -1.50 7.55 -2.62
CA ASP A 127 -2.01 6.86 -3.82
C ASP A 127 -1.20 7.25 -5.06
N GLY A 128 -0.93 8.55 -5.20
CA GLY A 128 -0.08 9.07 -6.26
C GLY A 128 1.37 8.54 -6.20
N GLU A 129 1.94 8.37 -5.01
CA GLU A 129 3.28 7.77 -4.85
C GLU A 129 3.26 6.27 -5.25
N PHE A 130 2.22 5.53 -4.86
CA PHE A 130 2.08 4.10 -5.21
C PHE A 130 1.89 3.88 -6.72
N ARG A 131 1.04 4.68 -7.38
CA ARG A 131 0.89 4.64 -8.85
C ARG A 131 2.20 4.90 -9.58
N GLN A 132 2.99 5.84 -9.09
CA GLN A 132 4.29 6.14 -9.69
C GLN A 132 5.28 4.98 -9.54
N ALA A 133 5.27 4.29 -8.40
CA ALA A 133 6.11 3.12 -8.17
C ALA A 133 5.74 1.95 -9.10
N GLU A 134 4.44 1.69 -9.24
CA GLU A 134 3.92 0.65 -10.12
C GLU A 134 4.27 0.93 -11.59
N ASN A 135 3.95 2.13 -12.09
CA ASN A 135 4.24 2.50 -13.49
C ASN A 135 5.74 2.40 -13.82
N LYS A 136 6.63 2.75 -12.88
CA LYS A 136 8.09 2.62 -13.08
C LYS A 136 8.51 1.15 -13.18
N SER A 137 7.85 0.27 -12.44
CA SER A 137 8.15 -1.17 -12.44
C SER A 137 7.74 -1.81 -13.77
N GLU A 138 6.57 -1.43 -14.31
CA GLU A 138 6.09 -1.91 -15.62
C GLU A 138 6.96 -1.40 -16.79
N VAL A 139 7.32 -0.11 -16.81
CA VAL A 139 8.14 0.47 -17.88
C VAL A 139 9.56 -0.13 -17.91
N GLY A 140 10.12 -0.46 -16.75
CA GLY A 140 11.40 -1.16 -16.64
C GLY A 140 11.36 -2.57 -17.23
N GLU A 141 10.26 -3.30 -17.00
CA GLU A 141 10.06 -4.65 -17.53
C GLU A 141 9.86 -4.66 -19.06
N VAL A 142 9.07 -3.72 -19.59
CA VAL A 142 8.81 -3.60 -21.04
C VAL A 142 10.09 -3.29 -21.82
N LYS A 143 10.90 -2.33 -21.34
CA LYS A 143 12.19 -1.99 -21.99
C LYS A 143 13.19 -3.15 -21.97
N THR A 144 13.17 -3.96 -20.92
CA THR A 144 14.04 -5.14 -20.82
C THR A 144 13.62 -6.22 -21.81
N LYS A 145 12.30 -6.44 -21.99
CA LYS A 145 11.76 -7.40 -22.97
C LYS A 145 11.96 -6.97 -24.42
N GLU A 146 11.89 -5.66 -24.72
CA GLU A 146 12.15 -5.11 -26.05
C GLU A 146 13.62 -5.28 -26.46
N LYS A 147 14.56 -4.98 -25.55
CA LYS A 147 16.00 -5.12 -25.80
C LYS A 147 16.44 -6.58 -25.97
N VAL A 148 15.77 -7.53 -25.31
CA VAL A 148 16.02 -8.98 -25.47
C VAL A 148 15.48 -9.51 -26.81
N LYS A 149 14.35 -8.99 -27.30
CA LYS A 149 13.83 -9.35 -28.64
C LYS A 149 14.71 -8.79 -29.76
N GLU A 150 15.22 -7.56 -29.61
CA GLU A 150 16.11 -6.97 -30.61
C GLU A 150 17.47 -7.69 -30.69
N ALA A 151 18.05 -8.06 -29.53
CA ALA A 151 19.30 -8.81 -29.46
C ALA A 151 19.19 -10.25 -30.02
N LYS A 152 18.00 -10.88 -29.94
CA LYS A 152 17.78 -12.25 -30.45
C LYS A 152 17.54 -12.31 -31.97
N SER A 153 17.22 -11.19 -32.63
CA SER A 153 17.04 -11.14 -34.09
C SER A 153 18.34 -10.97 -34.90
N ARG A 154 19.47 -10.62 -34.25
CA ARG A 154 20.76 -10.40 -34.92
C ARG A 154 21.72 -11.61 -34.91
N HIS A 155 21.24 -12.82 -34.62
CA HIS A 155 22.11 -14.00 -34.53
C HIS A 155 21.64 -15.22 -35.32
N THR A 156 21.08 -15.03 -36.52
CA THR A 156 21.00 -16.10 -37.54
C THR A 156 21.06 -15.53 -38.95
N SER A 157 22.27 -15.22 -39.45
CA SER A 157 22.70 -15.37 -40.85
C SER A 157 24.07 -14.71 -41.02
N ASP A 158 25.14 -15.50 -40.96
CA ASP A 158 25.96 -15.79 -42.15
C ASP A 158 27.32 -16.43 -41.78
N LYS A 159 27.69 -17.41 -42.62
CA LYS A 159 28.87 -18.28 -42.55
C LYS A 159 30.21 -17.50 -42.72
N PRO A 160 31.35 -18.12 -42.36
CA PRO A 160 32.63 -17.44 -42.18
C PRO A 160 33.46 -17.38 -43.47
N THR A 161 34.19 -16.28 -43.68
CA THR A 161 35.29 -16.25 -44.67
C THR A 161 36.62 -15.90 -44.02
N ARG A 162 37.50 -16.89 -44.12
CA ARG A 162 38.95 -16.98 -43.94
C ARG A 162 39.72 -15.73 -44.37
N GLY A 163 40.57 -15.19 -43.50
CA GLY A 163 41.50 -14.10 -43.80
C GLY A 163 42.71 -14.13 -42.87
N GLN A 164 43.81 -14.68 -43.40
CA GLN A 164 45.10 -14.94 -42.77
C GLN A 164 45.97 -13.66 -42.82
N GLY A 165 46.55 -13.23 -41.70
CA GLY A 165 47.47 -12.10 -41.64
C GLY A 165 48.36 -12.16 -40.40
N GLN A 166 49.60 -12.60 -40.60
CA GLN A 166 50.60 -12.82 -39.55
C GLN A 166 51.36 -11.53 -39.19
N SER A 167 51.95 -11.58 -37.99
CA SER A 167 53.24 -10.96 -37.61
C SER A 167 53.22 -9.51 -37.08
N LYS A 168 53.47 -9.35 -35.78
CA LYS A 168 54.85 -9.18 -35.27
C LYS A 168 54.93 -9.24 -33.74
N VAL A 169 55.84 -10.11 -33.31
CA VAL A 169 56.39 -10.24 -31.96
C VAL A 169 57.15 -8.96 -31.57
N LYS A 170 56.98 -8.48 -30.34
CA LYS A 170 58.07 -7.80 -29.60
C LYS A 170 57.94 -8.03 -28.09
N VAL A 171 58.68 -9.04 -27.62
CA VAL A 171 59.07 -9.22 -26.22
C VAL A 171 60.21 -8.25 -25.92
N LYS A 172 60.18 -7.52 -24.79
CA LYS A 172 61.41 -7.17 -24.04
C LYS A 172 61.12 -6.67 -22.60
N THR A 173 61.52 -7.51 -21.64
CA THR A 173 62.10 -7.27 -20.28
C THR A 173 61.44 -6.31 -19.29
N ARG A 174 61.10 -6.73 -18.06
CA ARG A 174 61.91 -7.20 -16.90
C ARG A 174 62.52 -6.06 -16.07
N GLY A 175 62.12 -6.01 -14.80
CA GLY A 175 62.78 -5.35 -13.67
C GLY A 175 61.81 -4.51 -12.84
N LYS A 176 61.84 -4.45 -11.51
CA LYS A 176 62.59 -5.15 -10.46
C LYS A 176 61.91 -4.74 -9.12
N VAL A 177 61.86 -5.69 -8.20
CA VAL A 177 61.54 -5.62 -6.77
C VAL A 177 61.95 -4.31 -6.06
N LYS A 178 61.12 -3.84 -5.12
CA LYS A 178 61.54 -3.44 -3.76
C LYS A 178 60.37 -3.32 -2.77
N GLU A 179 60.26 -4.36 -1.97
CA GLU A 179 59.86 -4.39 -0.57
C GLU A 179 60.59 -3.30 0.24
N LYS A 180 59.90 -2.65 1.19
CA LYS A 180 60.44 -2.31 2.52
C LYS A 180 59.35 -1.86 3.50
N HIS A 181 59.30 -2.58 4.61
CA HIS A 181 58.72 -2.24 5.90
C HIS A 181 59.09 -0.84 6.40
N LYS A 182 58.15 -0.18 7.08
CA LYS A 182 58.32 0.20 8.49
C LYS A 182 56.95 0.34 9.16
#